data_AF-A0AAD5MWD5-F1
#
_entry.id   AF-A0AAD5MWD5-F1
#
_cell.length_a   1.000
_cell.length_b   1.000
_cell.length_c   1.000
_cell.angle_alpha   90.00
_cell.angle_beta   90.00
_cell.angle_gamma   90.00
#
_symmetry.space_group_name_H-M   'P 1'
#
loop_
_entity.id
_entity.type
_entity.pdbx_description
1 polymer ?
#
loop_
_entity_poly.entity_id
_entity_poly.type
_entity_poly.pdbx_seq_one_letter_code
_entity_poly.pdbx_strand_id
1 'polypeptide(L)'
;MALFLNVMIFVDRRFLAVVFIILSFVPNMYAEKVVQEWAKSWRTLCVILLPFPFFPNVGTFELPWLCVAAPVIFGTSLLHLSRHKMLKQKRDDLRRLSAPAFLRFLSWCSLPLSLIFPLFSSPIIFDRSMWFICSLFVPYSLLSIAYESFFILCFIPLLVMFLRFEFHHMSDVEFLRIPADRSLHLPGGAIRSGRVSGTELRIAAVCMSFVLVTLFGTGNFASMNSFNPSTLNRFISVFSPFTMAALLLFKLLIPLLMVSLLLSAVLRFDRKAVQRLSCIVLILTDLMAMCFFHQLKDEAV
;
A
#
# COMPACT_ATOMS: atom_id res chain seq x y z
N MET A 1 22.91 2.94 11.93
CA MET A 1 21.73 3.69 12.38
C MET A 1 20.42 3.19 11.74
N ALA A 2 20.30 3.16 10.41
CA ALA A 2 19.07 2.70 9.74
C ALA A 2 18.65 1.26 10.07
N LEU A 3 19.60 0.30 10.10
CA LEU A 3 19.33 -1.09 10.51
C LEU A 3 18.79 -1.19 11.94
N PHE A 4 19.39 -0.47 12.88
CA PHE A 4 18.93 -0.43 14.27
C PHE A 4 17.53 0.17 14.40
N LEU A 5 17.24 1.26 13.67
CA LEU A 5 15.90 1.84 13.62
C LEU A 5 14.88 0.81 13.12
N ASN A 6 15.21 0.05 12.08
CA ASN A 6 14.31 -0.96 11.54
C ASN A 6 14.03 -2.07 12.56
N VAL A 7 15.04 -2.52 13.32
CA VAL A 7 14.84 -3.49 14.43
C VAL A 7 13.97 -2.88 15.53
N MET A 8 14.19 -1.62 15.89
CA MET A 8 13.36 -0.94 16.90
C MET A 8 11.88 -0.83 16.48
N ILE A 9 11.58 -0.74 15.17
CA ILE A 9 10.19 -0.73 14.67
C ILE A 9 9.49 -2.08 14.90
N PHE A 10 10.23 -3.20 14.84
CA PHE A 10 9.69 -4.52 15.18
C PHE A 10 9.33 -4.61 16.67
N VAL A 11 10.09 -3.93 17.53
CA VAL A 11 9.87 -3.91 18.99
C VAL A 11 8.75 -2.93 19.37
N ASP A 12 8.77 -1.71 18.82
CA ASP A 12 7.74 -0.70 19.01
C ASP A 12 7.47 0.05 17.69
N ARG A 13 6.26 -0.13 17.15
CA ARG A 13 5.84 0.52 15.91
C ARG A 13 5.85 2.05 15.98
N ARG A 14 5.86 2.68 17.16
CA ARG A 14 5.94 4.16 17.29
C ARG A 14 7.20 4.71 16.64
N PHE A 15 8.27 3.93 16.56
CA PHE A 15 9.49 4.29 15.82
C PHE A 15 9.26 4.46 14.31
N LEU A 16 8.13 3.98 13.77
CA LEU A 16 7.72 4.25 12.39
C LEU A 16 7.47 5.75 12.13
N ALA A 17 7.15 6.54 13.16
CA ALA A 17 7.09 8.00 13.04
C ALA A 17 8.45 8.60 12.63
N VAL A 18 9.55 8.03 13.11
CA VAL A 18 10.91 8.44 12.71
C VAL A 18 11.16 8.11 11.25
N VAL A 19 10.62 6.98 10.74
CA VAL A 19 10.69 6.65 9.31
C VAL A 19 9.95 7.67 8.47
N PHE A 20 8.76 8.12 8.86
CA PHE A 20 8.05 9.19 8.15
C PHE A 20 8.82 10.51 8.15
N ILE A 21 9.49 10.84 9.26
CA ILE A 21 10.38 12.02 9.33
C ILE A 21 11.55 11.85 8.34
N ILE A 22 12.23 10.71 8.34
CA ILE A 22 13.33 10.43 7.41
C ILE A 22 12.83 10.50 5.95
N LEU A 23 11.68 9.89 5.65
CA LEU A 23 11.07 9.93 4.32
C LEU A 23 10.79 11.37 3.87
N SER A 24 10.43 12.29 4.78
CA SER A 24 10.17 13.69 4.42
C SER A 24 11.37 14.41 3.79
N PHE A 25 12.59 13.93 4.05
CA PHE A 25 13.84 14.46 3.49
C PHE A 25 14.25 13.81 2.17
N VAL A 26 13.57 12.74 1.72
CA VAL A 26 13.88 12.05 0.44
C VAL A 26 13.92 12.99 -0.76
N PRO A 27 13.01 13.97 -0.94
CA PRO A 27 13.08 14.91 -2.06
C PRO A 27 14.39 15.71 -2.12
N ASN A 28 15.08 15.91 -0.99
CA ASN A 28 16.36 16.63 -0.95
C ASN A 28 17.53 15.83 -1.53
N MET A 29 17.34 14.51 -1.74
CA MET A 29 18.33 13.65 -2.37
C MET A 29 18.33 13.76 -3.91
N TYR A 30 17.38 14.53 -4.48
CA TYR A 30 17.25 14.78 -5.91
C TYR A 30 17.57 16.26 -6.19
N ALA A 31 18.37 16.52 -7.21
CA ALA A 31 18.78 17.88 -7.58
C ALA A 31 17.77 18.55 -8.54
N GLU A 32 16.88 17.76 -9.13
CA GLU A 32 16.03 18.16 -10.24
C GLU A 32 14.81 18.96 -9.80
N LYS A 33 14.50 20.01 -10.57
CA LYS A 33 13.40 20.94 -10.26
C LYS A 33 12.04 20.26 -10.14
N VAL A 34 11.78 19.24 -10.95
CA VAL A 34 10.49 18.53 -10.93
C VAL A 34 10.26 17.87 -9.56
N VAL A 35 11.29 17.28 -8.95
CA VAL A 35 11.15 16.68 -7.62
C VAL A 35 10.85 17.76 -6.56
N GLN A 36 11.42 18.95 -6.71
CA GLN A 36 11.18 20.07 -5.80
C GLN A 36 9.74 20.61 -5.86
N GLU A 37 9.11 20.60 -7.04
CA GLU A 37 7.69 20.98 -7.18
C GLU A 37 6.77 20.03 -6.40
N TRP A 38 7.06 18.73 -6.47
CA TRP A 38 6.31 17.69 -5.79
C TRP A 38 6.74 17.49 -4.31
N ALA A 39 7.88 18.06 -3.89
CA ALA A 39 8.44 17.88 -2.55
C ALA A 39 7.49 18.36 -1.44
N LYS A 40 6.76 19.45 -1.66
CA LYS A 40 5.80 19.96 -0.68
C LYS A 40 4.68 18.94 -0.45
N SER A 41 4.09 18.41 -1.52
CA SER A 41 3.03 17.41 -1.47
C SER A 41 3.51 16.12 -0.80
N TRP A 42 4.72 15.66 -1.13
CA TRP A 42 5.34 14.52 -0.47
C TRP A 42 5.48 14.72 1.04
N ARG A 43 6.05 15.85 1.47
CA ARG A 43 6.24 16.17 2.89
C ARG A 43 4.90 16.26 3.62
N THR A 44 3.88 16.85 3.00
CA THR A 44 2.53 16.89 3.61
C THR A 44 1.96 15.50 3.83
N LEU A 45 2.14 14.57 2.89
CA LEU A 45 1.68 13.18 3.05
C LEU A 45 2.46 12.45 4.16
N CYS A 46 3.78 12.65 4.27
CA CYS A 46 4.57 12.12 5.39
C CYS A 46 4.06 12.62 6.74
N VAL A 47 3.72 13.92 6.84
CA VAL A 47 3.17 14.51 8.07
C VAL A 47 1.77 13.98 8.38
N ILE A 48 0.91 13.79 7.37
CA ILE A 48 -0.42 13.20 7.56
C ILE A 48 -0.33 11.76 8.08
N LEU A 49 0.67 10.98 7.63
CA LEU A 49 0.87 9.60 8.05
C LEU A 49 1.55 9.47 9.43
N LEU A 50 2.20 10.52 9.92
CA LEU A 50 2.97 10.53 11.17
C LEU A 50 2.18 10.13 12.44
N PRO A 51 0.89 10.49 12.63
CA PRO A 51 0.12 10.11 13.82
C PRO A 51 -0.29 8.63 13.86
N PHE A 52 -0.39 7.95 12.72
CA PHE A 52 -0.95 6.61 12.63
C PHE A 52 -0.26 5.54 13.49
N PRO A 53 1.08 5.50 13.60
CA PRO A 53 1.77 4.53 14.45
C PRO A 53 1.45 4.67 15.95
N PHE A 54 0.94 5.85 16.37
CA PHE A 54 0.55 6.11 17.76
C PHE A 54 -0.89 5.70 18.07
N PHE A 55 -1.76 5.56 17.06
CA PHE A 55 -3.13 5.10 17.28
C PHE A 55 -3.13 3.64 17.75
N PRO A 56 -3.96 3.25 18.73
CA PRO A 56 -3.96 1.90 19.29
C PRO A 56 -4.12 0.80 18.23
N ASN A 57 -3.65 -0.41 18.55
CA ASN A 57 -3.84 -1.55 17.66
C ASN A 57 -5.34 -1.74 17.40
N VAL A 58 -5.66 -2.03 16.14
CA VAL A 58 -7.03 -2.21 15.64
C VAL A 58 -7.74 -3.21 16.54
N GLY A 59 -8.94 -2.86 17.02
CA GLY A 59 -9.75 -3.71 17.90
C GLY A 59 -10.29 -3.02 19.16
N THR A 60 -9.71 -1.88 19.57
CA THR A 60 -10.13 -1.16 20.80
C THR A 60 -10.71 0.23 20.57
N PHE A 61 -10.48 0.85 19.41
CA PHE A 61 -10.88 2.24 19.13
C PHE A 61 -11.56 2.32 17.76
N GLU A 62 -12.89 2.29 17.75
CA GLU A 62 -13.70 2.71 16.62
C GLU A 62 -13.72 4.25 16.66
N LEU A 63 -13.26 4.94 15.61
CA LEU A 63 -13.45 6.39 15.44
C LEU A 63 -14.75 6.59 14.63
N PRO A 64 -15.92 6.69 15.29
CA PRO A 64 -17.23 6.63 14.62
C PRO A 64 -17.41 7.71 13.55
N TRP A 65 -16.83 8.90 13.71
CA TRP A 65 -16.95 9.99 12.74
C TRP A 65 -16.33 9.67 11.36
N LEU A 66 -15.24 8.90 11.31
CA LEU A 66 -14.60 8.48 10.06
C LEU A 66 -15.34 7.29 9.43
N CYS A 67 -15.88 6.39 10.27
CA CYS A 67 -16.78 5.30 9.85
C CYS A 67 -18.13 5.79 9.31
N VAL A 68 -18.58 7.00 9.70
CA VAL A 68 -19.82 7.63 9.19
C VAL A 68 -19.55 8.47 7.93
N ALA A 69 -18.39 9.13 7.82
CA ALA A 69 -18.06 9.96 6.66
C ALA A 69 -17.98 9.15 5.34
N ALA A 70 -17.38 7.96 5.35
CA ALA A 70 -17.23 7.15 4.13
C ALA A 70 -18.57 6.61 3.56
N PRO A 71 -19.50 6.06 4.36
CA PRO A 71 -20.85 5.70 3.91
C PRO A 71 -21.70 6.90 3.52
N VAL A 72 -21.50 8.07 4.12
CA VAL A 72 -22.23 9.30 3.77
C VAL A 72 -21.78 9.84 2.41
N ILE A 73 -20.48 9.82 2.10
CA ILE A 73 -19.96 10.20 0.77
C ILE A 73 -20.41 9.19 -0.29
N PHE A 74 -20.35 7.89 0.02
CA PHE A 74 -20.84 6.84 -0.87
C PHE A 74 -22.36 6.88 -1.07
N GLY A 75 -23.12 7.16 0.01
CA GLY A 75 -24.58 7.27 0.01
C GLY A 75 -25.09 8.52 -0.70
N THR A 76 -24.39 9.65 -0.60
CA THR A 76 -24.72 10.88 -1.35
C THR A 76 -24.43 10.74 -2.84
N SER A 77 -23.33 10.08 -3.21
CA SER A 77 -23.02 9.68 -4.59
C SER A 77 -24.07 8.74 -5.18
N LEU A 78 -24.48 7.70 -4.43
CA LEU A 78 -25.55 6.78 -4.83
C LEU A 78 -26.93 7.43 -4.88
N LEU A 79 -27.25 8.37 -3.99
CA LEU A 79 -28.49 9.16 -4.05
C LEU A 79 -28.54 10.05 -5.28
N HIS A 80 -27.39 10.58 -5.72
CA HIS A 80 -27.28 11.37 -6.94
C HIS A 80 -27.54 10.50 -8.18
N LEU A 81 -26.99 9.28 -8.20
CA LEU A 81 -27.19 8.30 -9.28
C LEU A 81 -28.62 7.70 -9.27
N SER A 82 -29.23 7.55 -8.09
CA SER A 82 -30.59 7.04 -7.85
C SER A 82 -31.71 8.02 -8.23
N ARG A 83 -31.39 9.31 -8.44
CA ARG A 83 -32.33 10.32 -8.95
C ARG A 83 -32.54 10.22 -10.47
N HIS A 84 -31.80 9.38 -11.17
CA HIS A 84 -32.00 9.15 -12.59
C HIS A 84 -33.33 8.40 -12.84
N LYS A 85 -34.21 8.98 -13.67
CA LYS A 85 -35.62 8.55 -13.88
C LYS A 85 -35.79 7.06 -14.24
N MET A 86 -34.76 6.41 -14.77
CA MET A 86 -34.77 5.00 -15.21
C MET A 86 -34.71 3.95 -14.06
N LEU A 87 -34.38 4.34 -12.82
CA LEU A 87 -34.18 3.38 -11.71
C LEU A 87 -35.33 3.34 -10.69
N LYS A 88 -36.42 4.09 -10.93
CA LYS A 88 -37.55 4.18 -9.99
C LYS A 88 -38.43 2.92 -9.98
N GLN A 89 -38.48 2.19 -11.10
CA GLN A 89 -39.32 1.00 -11.27
C GLN A 89 -38.69 -0.29 -10.72
N LYS A 90 -37.35 -0.36 -10.61
CA LYS A 90 -36.60 -1.52 -10.10
C LYS A 90 -36.33 -1.46 -8.59
N ARG A 91 -36.85 -0.42 -7.92
CA ARG A 91 -36.59 -0.07 -6.51
C ARG A 91 -37.41 -0.91 -5.53
N ASP A 92 -38.59 -1.38 -5.93
CA ASP A 92 -39.51 -2.06 -5.02
C ASP A 92 -39.23 -3.57 -4.90
N ASP A 93 -38.66 -4.19 -5.94
CA ASP A 93 -38.19 -5.58 -5.88
C ASP A 93 -36.86 -5.72 -5.09
N LEU A 94 -35.96 -4.73 -5.20
CA LEU A 94 -34.68 -4.73 -4.49
C LEU A 94 -34.82 -4.53 -2.98
N ARG A 95 -35.91 -3.92 -2.51
CA ARG A 95 -36.16 -3.66 -1.08
C ARG A 95 -36.51 -4.91 -0.27
N ARG A 96 -36.89 -6.00 -0.93
CA ARG A 96 -37.25 -7.28 -0.27
C ARG A 96 -36.05 -8.21 -0.06
N LEU A 97 -34.90 -7.93 -0.69
CA LEU A 97 -33.68 -8.69 -0.46
C LEU A 97 -32.94 -8.05 0.73
N SER A 98 -32.84 -8.79 1.83
CA SER A 98 -32.18 -8.35 3.06
C SER A 98 -30.88 -7.56 2.77
N ALA A 99 -30.81 -6.32 3.26
CA ALA A 99 -29.66 -5.42 3.09
C ALA A 99 -28.28 -6.06 3.36
N PRO A 100 -28.12 -7.05 4.28
CA PRO A 100 -26.86 -7.75 4.46
C PRO A 100 -26.53 -8.69 3.30
N ALA A 101 -27.49 -9.42 2.73
CA ALA A 101 -27.23 -10.38 1.66
C ALA A 101 -26.82 -9.68 0.35
N PHE A 102 -27.45 -8.55 0.04
CA PHE A 102 -27.07 -7.74 -1.12
C PHE A 102 -25.68 -7.12 -0.96
N LEU A 103 -25.35 -6.57 0.21
CA LEU A 103 -24.01 -6.06 0.50
C LEU A 103 -22.95 -7.17 0.49
N ARG A 104 -23.31 -8.39 0.93
CA ARG A 104 -22.45 -9.57 0.88
C ARG A 104 -22.23 -10.08 -0.54
N PHE A 105 -23.26 -10.04 -1.37
CA PHE A 105 -23.14 -10.36 -2.79
C PHE A 105 -22.26 -9.32 -3.50
N LEU A 106 -22.47 -8.02 -3.25
CA LEU A 106 -21.60 -6.97 -3.79
C LEU A 106 -20.16 -7.09 -3.31
N SER A 107 -19.91 -7.39 -2.03
CA SER A 107 -18.56 -7.58 -1.51
C SER A 107 -17.89 -8.81 -2.13
N TRP A 108 -18.59 -9.93 -2.23
CA TRP A 108 -18.10 -11.13 -2.90
C TRP A 108 -17.89 -10.94 -4.40
N CYS A 109 -18.71 -10.18 -5.10
CA CYS A 109 -18.50 -9.85 -6.52
C CYS A 109 -17.36 -8.85 -6.71
N SER A 110 -17.15 -7.94 -5.77
CA SER A 110 -16.07 -6.95 -5.85
C SER A 110 -14.67 -7.57 -5.73
N LEU A 111 -14.52 -8.70 -5.02
CA LEU A 111 -13.23 -9.40 -4.91
C LEU A 111 -12.71 -9.95 -6.27
N PRO A 112 -13.41 -10.84 -6.99
CA PRO A 112 -12.96 -11.32 -8.29
C PRO A 112 -12.98 -10.21 -9.34
N LEU A 113 -13.96 -9.30 -9.28
CA LEU A 113 -14.02 -8.18 -10.22
C LEU A 113 -12.81 -7.25 -10.06
N SER A 114 -12.36 -7.02 -8.82
CA SER A 114 -11.12 -6.28 -8.55
C SER A 114 -9.93 -6.90 -9.28
N LEU A 115 -9.76 -8.23 -9.26
CA LEU A 115 -8.64 -8.90 -9.92
C LEU A 115 -8.75 -8.88 -11.47
N ILE A 116 -9.96 -8.73 -12.01
CA ILE A 116 -10.21 -8.67 -13.45
C ILE A 116 -9.93 -7.26 -14.01
N PHE A 117 -10.22 -6.19 -13.26
CA PHE A 117 -10.06 -4.81 -13.74
C PHE A 117 -8.67 -4.47 -14.33
N PRO A 118 -7.54 -4.89 -13.73
CA PRO A 118 -6.22 -4.60 -14.29
C PRO A 118 -5.93 -5.26 -15.64
N LEU A 119 -6.73 -6.24 -16.08
CA LEU A 119 -6.59 -6.87 -17.40
C LEU A 119 -7.00 -5.93 -18.54
N PHE A 120 -7.82 -4.91 -18.24
CA PHE A 120 -8.25 -3.89 -19.20
C PHE A 120 -7.34 -2.65 -19.22
N SER A 121 -6.25 -2.68 -18.46
CA SER A 121 -5.32 -1.56 -18.36
C SER A 121 -4.72 -1.21 -19.72
N SER A 122 -4.60 0.10 -19.98
CA SER A 122 -3.77 0.59 -21.09
C SER A 122 -2.32 0.12 -20.92
N PRO A 123 -1.54 -0.08 -22.00
CA PRO A 123 -0.13 -0.46 -21.94
C PRO A 123 0.76 0.73 -21.52
N ILE A 124 0.31 1.61 -20.63
CA ILE A 124 1.09 2.73 -20.07
C ILE A 124 1.47 2.37 -18.64
N ILE A 125 2.73 2.61 -18.23
CA ILE A 125 3.21 2.20 -16.89
C ILE A 125 2.38 2.85 -15.78
N PHE A 126 2.21 4.16 -15.85
CA PHE A 126 1.46 4.91 -14.85
C PHE A 126 0.00 4.44 -14.76
N ASP A 127 -0.69 4.36 -15.90
CA ASP A 127 -2.08 3.90 -15.95
C ASP A 127 -2.20 2.49 -15.36
N ARG A 128 -1.34 1.56 -15.81
CA ARG A 128 -1.31 0.19 -15.31
C ARG A 128 -1.10 0.11 -13.81
N SER A 129 -0.11 0.81 -13.27
CA SER A 129 0.12 0.87 -11.83
C SER A 129 -1.12 1.39 -11.08
N MET A 130 -1.79 2.42 -11.61
CA MET A 130 -3.02 2.96 -11.00
C MET A 130 -4.18 1.97 -11.05
N TRP A 131 -4.42 1.30 -12.18
CA TRP A 131 -5.46 0.26 -12.29
C TRP A 131 -5.26 -0.87 -11.28
N PHE A 132 -4.02 -1.36 -11.14
CA PHE A 132 -3.70 -2.38 -10.14
C PHE A 132 -3.83 -1.88 -8.70
N ILE A 133 -3.35 -0.67 -8.38
CA ILE A 133 -3.47 -0.10 -7.03
C ILE A 133 -4.94 0.13 -6.65
N CYS A 134 -5.73 0.73 -7.54
CA CYS A 134 -7.17 0.95 -7.33
C CYS A 134 -7.92 -0.38 -7.17
N SER A 135 -7.60 -1.36 -8.02
CA SER A 135 -8.12 -2.73 -7.92
C SER A 135 -7.85 -3.32 -6.55
N LEU A 136 -6.61 -3.29 -6.06
CA LEU A 136 -6.23 -3.84 -4.77
C LEU A 136 -6.78 -3.05 -3.58
N PHE A 137 -7.02 -1.75 -3.72
CA PHE A 137 -7.58 -0.92 -2.65
C PHE A 137 -9.02 -1.29 -2.30
N VAL A 138 -9.84 -1.65 -3.30
CA VAL A 138 -11.24 -2.06 -3.09
C VAL A 138 -11.38 -3.24 -2.11
N PRO A 139 -10.76 -4.42 -2.33
CA PRO A 139 -10.85 -5.56 -1.41
C PRO A 139 -10.22 -5.22 -0.06
N TYR A 140 -9.13 -4.45 -0.01
CA TYR A 140 -8.53 -4.00 1.25
C TYR A 140 -9.51 -3.17 2.07
N SER A 141 -10.19 -2.21 1.44
CA SER A 141 -11.15 -1.32 2.13
C SER A 141 -12.34 -2.07 2.74
N LEU A 142 -12.75 -3.18 2.11
CA LEU A 142 -13.83 -4.05 2.59
C LEU A 142 -13.39 -5.01 3.69
N LEU A 143 -12.11 -5.37 3.73
CA LEU A 143 -11.51 -6.20 4.78
C LEU A 143 -11.01 -5.38 5.98
N SER A 144 -11.04 -4.05 5.86
CA SER A 144 -10.47 -3.11 6.83
C SER A 144 -11.52 -2.27 7.55
N ILE A 145 -11.15 -1.75 8.72
CA ILE A 145 -11.87 -0.72 9.47
C ILE A 145 -11.50 0.66 8.90
N ALA A 146 -12.35 1.67 9.09
CA ALA A 146 -12.27 2.94 8.35
C ALA A 146 -10.90 3.65 8.42
N TYR A 147 -10.21 3.63 9.56
CA TYR A 147 -8.92 4.31 9.69
C TYR A 147 -7.76 3.54 9.00
N GLU A 148 -7.82 2.20 8.93
CA GLU A 148 -6.84 1.41 8.19
C GLU A 148 -6.96 1.68 6.68
N SER A 149 -8.19 1.74 6.19
CA SER A 149 -8.49 2.12 4.80
C SER A 149 -8.00 3.54 4.51
N PHE A 150 -8.19 4.47 5.44
CA PHE A 150 -7.72 5.84 5.31
C PHE A 150 -6.19 5.93 5.32
N PHE A 151 -5.51 5.14 6.15
CA PHE A 151 -4.05 5.03 6.15
C PHE A 151 -3.52 4.61 4.77
N ILE A 152 -4.06 3.53 4.19
CA ILE A 152 -3.65 3.09 2.86
C ILE A 152 -4.01 4.11 1.79
N LEU A 153 -5.16 4.80 1.91
CA LEU A 153 -5.54 5.87 0.99
C LEU A 153 -4.53 7.03 0.99
N CYS A 154 -3.98 7.40 2.14
CA CYS A 154 -2.92 8.41 2.25
C CYS A 154 -1.55 7.87 1.79
N PHE A 155 -1.31 6.58 1.94
CA PHE A 155 -0.07 5.92 1.53
C PHE A 155 0.05 5.73 0.00
N ILE A 156 -1.06 5.48 -0.70
CA ILE A 156 -1.09 5.29 -2.16
C ILE A 156 -0.48 6.48 -2.93
N PRO A 157 -0.88 7.76 -2.69
CA PRO A 157 -0.25 8.90 -3.35
C PRO A 157 1.26 8.99 -3.09
N LEU A 158 1.72 8.54 -1.93
CA LEU A 158 3.14 8.53 -1.58
C LEU A 158 3.90 7.49 -2.43
N LEU A 159 3.32 6.31 -2.65
CA LEU A 159 3.86 5.32 -3.61
C LEU A 159 3.97 5.89 -5.03
N VAL A 160 2.91 6.56 -5.50
CA VAL A 160 2.86 7.13 -6.85
C VAL A 160 3.85 8.29 -7.02
N MET A 161 4.00 9.16 -6.01
CA MET A 161 4.99 10.23 -6.04
C MET A 161 6.42 9.68 -6.04
N PHE A 162 6.69 8.58 -5.33
CA PHE A 162 7.99 7.93 -5.40
C PHE A 162 8.29 7.38 -6.79
N LEU A 163 7.29 6.76 -7.45
CA LEU A 163 7.42 6.37 -8.86
C LEU A 163 7.81 7.57 -9.71
N ARG A 164 7.13 8.71 -9.52
CA ARG A 164 7.41 9.94 -10.26
C ARG A 164 8.83 10.46 -10.00
N PHE A 165 9.34 10.36 -8.77
CA PHE A 165 10.71 10.77 -8.41
C PHE A 165 11.76 9.91 -9.10
N GLU A 166 11.53 8.62 -9.27
CA GLU A 166 12.49 7.76 -9.98
C GLU A 166 12.57 8.08 -11.47
N PHE A 167 11.49 8.62 -12.05
CA PHE A 167 11.48 9.17 -13.42
C PHE A 167 11.72 10.70 -13.46
N HIS A 168 12.46 11.26 -12.52
CA HIS A 168 12.73 12.71 -12.42
C HIS A 168 13.37 13.33 -13.67
N HIS A 169 14.14 12.55 -14.44
CA HIS A 169 14.79 13.02 -15.67
C HIS A 169 13.81 13.39 -16.80
N MET A 170 12.56 12.92 -16.72
CA MET A 170 11.55 13.14 -17.76
C MET A 170 10.51 14.17 -17.32
N SER A 171 9.90 14.84 -18.31
CA SER A 171 8.78 15.75 -18.07
C SER A 171 7.51 14.98 -17.67
N ASP A 172 6.54 15.65 -17.03
CA ASP A 172 5.29 15.00 -16.60
C ASP A 172 4.51 14.40 -17.78
N VAL A 173 4.47 15.09 -18.92
CA VAL A 173 3.77 14.63 -20.12
C VAL A 173 4.44 13.38 -20.70
N GLU A 174 5.76 13.34 -20.67
CA GLU A 174 6.54 12.19 -21.15
C GLU A 174 6.38 10.99 -20.20
N PHE A 175 6.44 11.24 -18.89
CA PHE A 175 6.22 10.22 -17.85
C PHE A 175 4.85 9.54 -17.98
N LEU A 176 3.79 10.32 -18.24
CA LEU A 176 2.43 9.81 -18.41
C LEU A 176 2.23 9.00 -19.69
N ARG A 177 3.18 9.01 -20.63
CA ARG A 177 3.08 8.33 -21.93
C ARG A 177 4.03 7.15 -22.09
N ILE A 178 4.77 6.78 -21.03
CA ILE A 178 5.73 5.68 -21.13
C ILE A 178 4.98 4.36 -21.33
N PRO A 179 5.23 3.64 -22.45
CA PRO A 179 4.61 2.35 -22.66
C PRO A 179 5.25 1.29 -21.74
N ALA A 180 4.42 0.45 -21.14
CA ALA A 180 4.79 -0.64 -20.25
C ALA A 180 5.53 -1.77 -20.97
N ASP A 181 5.37 -1.89 -22.28
CA ASP A 181 5.96 -2.97 -23.09
C ASP A 181 7.29 -2.58 -23.76
N ARG A 182 7.80 -1.35 -23.52
CA ARG A 182 9.16 -1.01 -23.96
C ARG A 182 10.17 -1.82 -23.13
N SER A 183 10.62 -2.95 -23.67
CA SER A 183 11.95 -3.44 -23.37
C SER A 183 12.93 -2.42 -23.93
N LEU A 184 13.42 -1.53 -23.07
CA LEU A 184 14.58 -0.71 -23.40
C LEU A 184 15.77 -1.67 -23.59
N HIS A 185 15.93 -2.20 -24.80
CA HIS A 185 17.22 -2.64 -25.29
C HIS A 185 18.09 -1.39 -25.31
N LEU A 186 18.75 -1.07 -24.19
CA LEU A 186 19.87 -0.14 -24.22
C LEU A 186 20.93 -0.78 -25.14
N PRO A 187 21.30 -0.13 -26.27
CA PRO A 187 22.47 -0.54 -27.04
C PRO A 187 23.68 -0.07 -26.25
N GLY A 188 24.12 -0.90 -25.30
CA GLY A 188 25.12 -0.48 -24.35
C GLY A 188 25.07 -1.31 -23.10
N GLY A 189 25.41 -2.60 -23.23
CA GLY A 189 25.96 -3.38 -22.14
C GLY A 189 27.30 -2.81 -21.70
N ALA A 190 27.36 -1.53 -21.29
CA ALA A 190 28.41 -1.07 -20.43
C ALA A 190 28.27 -1.89 -19.15
N ILE A 191 29.28 -2.72 -18.89
CA ILE A 191 29.46 -3.42 -17.62
C ILE A 191 29.45 -2.32 -16.55
N ARG A 192 28.27 -2.01 -15.99
CA ARG A 192 28.17 -1.21 -14.78
C ARG A 192 28.87 -2.04 -13.73
N SER A 193 30.09 -1.60 -13.42
CA SER A 193 30.99 -2.12 -12.39
C SER A 193 30.21 -2.66 -11.20
N GLY A 194 30.63 -3.77 -10.60
CA GLY A 194 29.97 -4.48 -9.50
C GLY A 194 29.85 -3.69 -8.18
N ARG A 195 29.93 -2.36 -8.23
CA ARG A 195 29.80 -1.44 -7.11
C ARG A 195 28.36 -0.94 -7.03
N VAL A 196 27.70 -1.17 -5.89
CA VAL A 196 26.37 -0.65 -5.60
C VAL A 196 26.39 0.87 -5.72
N SER A 197 25.54 1.43 -6.57
CA SER A 197 25.42 2.89 -6.72
C SER A 197 24.64 3.49 -5.55
N GLY A 198 24.97 4.73 -5.15
CA GLY A 198 24.21 5.44 -4.12
C GLY A 198 22.72 5.57 -4.45
N THR A 199 22.37 5.59 -5.74
CA THR A 199 20.98 5.55 -6.23
C THR A 199 20.28 4.23 -5.88
N GLU A 200 20.96 3.10 -6.07
CA GLU A 200 20.39 1.78 -5.74
C GLU A 200 20.18 1.64 -4.23
N LEU A 201 21.13 2.16 -3.43
CA LEU A 201 20.99 2.18 -1.98
C LEU A 201 19.80 3.04 -1.51
N ARG A 202 19.59 4.21 -2.14
CA ARG A 202 18.43 5.07 -1.85
C ARG A 202 17.12 4.35 -2.18
N ILE A 203 17.01 3.75 -3.36
CA ILE A 203 15.81 3.00 -3.77
C ILE A 203 15.54 1.85 -2.81
N ALA A 204 16.57 1.08 -2.45
CA ALA A 204 16.45 0.00 -1.47
C ALA A 204 15.98 0.52 -0.10
N ALA A 205 16.56 1.62 0.40
CA ALA A 205 16.19 2.20 1.69
C ALA A 205 14.75 2.70 1.72
N VAL A 206 14.28 3.38 0.66
CA VAL A 206 12.88 3.85 0.57
C VAL A 206 11.93 2.67 0.41
N CYS A 207 12.29 1.66 -0.39
CA CYS A 207 11.49 0.44 -0.54
C CYS A 207 11.35 -0.31 0.80
N MET A 208 12.45 -0.47 1.55
CA MET A 208 12.40 -1.06 2.89
C MET A 208 11.53 -0.25 3.84
N SER A 209 11.61 1.07 3.78
CA SER A 209 10.74 1.95 4.56
C SER A 209 9.27 1.72 4.21
N PHE A 210 8.91 1.57 2.94
CA PHE A 210 7.54 1.26 2.51
C PHE A 210 7.06 -0.11 2.98
N VAL A 211 7.92 -1.13 2.93
CA VAL A 211 7.58 -2.45 3.48
C VAL A 211 7.32 -2.34 4.98
N LEU A 212 8.17 -1.65 5.74
CA LEU A 212 7.95 -1.45 7.18
C LEU A 212 6.68 -0.65 7.47
N VAL A 213 6.40 0.38 6.67
CA VAL A 213 5.18 1.19 6.77
C VAL A 213 3.92 0.35 6.53
N THR A 214 3.94 -0.54 5.54
CA THR A 214 2.78 -1.41 5.26
C THR A 214 2.56 -2.50 6.30
N LEU A 215 3.64 -3.04 6.90
CA LEU A 215 3.55 -4.07 7.94
C LEU A 215 3.13 -3.50 9.30
N PHE A 216 3.73 -2.39 9.71
CA PHE A 216 3.59 -1.85 11.07
C PHE A 216 2.71 -0.61 11.19
N GLY A 217 2.38 0.04 10.06
CA GLY A 217 1.65 1.31 10.05
C GLY A 217 0.29 1.27 10.72
N THR A 218 -0.45 0.17 10.58
CA THR A 218 -1.73 -0.04 11.26
C THR A 218 -1.64 -1.01 12.43
N GLY A 219 -0.48 -1.63 12.67
CA GLY A 219 -0.25 -2.61 13.74
C GLY A 219 -0.75 -4.04 13.46
N ASN A 220 -1.30 -4.33 12.28
CA ASN A 220 -1.90 -5.61 11.95
C ASN A 220 -0.94 -6.81 11.90
N PHE A 221 0.33 -6.59 11.55
CA PHE A 221 1.30 -7.68 11.43
C PHE A 221 1.84 -8.14 12.78
N ALA A 222 2.06 -7.20 13.71
CA ALA A 222 2.62 -7.49 15.03
C ALA A 222 1.61 -8.15 15.99
N SER A 223 0.32 -7.85 15.83
CA SER A 223 -0.75 -8.45 16.63
C SER A 223 -1.80 -9.09 15.75
N MET A 224 -1.49 -10.21 15.10
CA MET A 224 -2.52 -11.05 14.44
C MET A 224 -3.71 -11.38 15.37
N ASN A 225 -3.54 -11.25 16.69
CA ASN A 225 -4.60 -11.35 17.69
C ASN A 225 -5.56 -10.14 17.77
N SER A 226 -5.27 -9.02 17.12
CA SER A 226 -6.09 -7.80 17.16
C SER A 226 -7.04 -7.69 15.97
N PHE A 227 -7.08 -8.68 15.09
CA PHE A 227 -8.05 -8.68 13.99
C PHE A 227 -9.47 -8.74 14.54
N ASN A 228 -10.28 -7.72 14.22
CA ASN A 228 -11.67 -7.71 14.62
C ASN A 228 -12.48 -8.66 13.72
N PRO A 229 -13.01 -9.79 14.23
CA PRO A 229 -13.82 -10.72 13.44
C PRO A 229 -15.07 -10.05 12.85
N SER A 230 -15.53 -8.93 13.43
CA SER A 230 -16.67 -8.17 12.94
C SER A 230 -16.52 -7.71 11.49
N THR A 231 -15.29 -7.42 11.06
CA THR A 231 -14.99 -6.96 9.70
C THR A 231 -15.17 -8.09 8.66
N LEU A 232 -14.93 -9.33 9.10
CA LEU A 232 -15.06 -10.56 8.29
C LEU A 232 -16.51 -11.08 8.25
N ASN A 233 -17.35 -10.68 9.20
CA ASN A 233 -18.79 -10.97 9.18
C ASN A 233 -19.50 -10.40 7.92
N ARG A 234 -18.87 -9.43 7.23
CA ARG A 234 -19.31 -8.91 5.92
C ARG A 234 -19.09 -9.88 4.75
N PHE A 235 -18.33 -10.94 4.94
CA PHE A 235 -18.05 -11.96 3.92
C PHE A 235 -18.58 -13.33 4.35
N ILE A 236 -18.34 -13.70 5.61
CA ILE A 236 -18.62 -15.03 6.14
C ILE A 236 -19.47 -14.87 7.40
N SER A 237 -20.63 -15.55 7.46
CA SER A 237 -21.52 -15.51 8.63
C SER A 237 -21.44 -16.77 9.48
N VAL A 238 -20.83 -17.82 8.95
CA VAL A 238 -20.60 -19.08 9.65
C VAL A 238 -19.11 -19.19 9.90
N PHE A 239 -18.72 -19.32 11.16
CA PHE A 239 -17.31 -19.44 11.53
C PHE A 239 -16.63 -20.56 10.73
N SER A 240 -15.67 -20.18 9.87
CA SER A 240 -14.84 -21.11 9.11
C SER A 240 -13.38 -20.68 9.31
N PRO A 241 -12.62 -21.36 10.19
CA PRO A 241 -11.31 -20.89 10.62
C PRO A 241 -10.32 -20.76 9.47
N PHE A 242 -10.35 -21.68 8.50
CA PHE A 242 -9.47 -21.64 7.33
C PHE A 242 -9.77 -20.47 6.41
N THR A 243 -11.04 -20.23 6.08
CA THR A 243 -11.43 -19.12 5.20
C THR A 243 -11.21 -17.77 5.87
N MET A 244 -11.47 -17.69 7.19
CA MET A 244 -11.19 -16.51 7.99
C MET A 244 -9.69 -16.20 8.00
N ALA A 245 -8.83 -17.20 8.25
CA ALA A 245 -7.38 -17.05 8.19
C ALA A 245 -6.89 -16.66 6.77
N ALA A 246 -7.46 -17.26 5.73
CA ALA A 246 -7.12 -16.94 4.34
C ALA A 246 -7.47 -15.48 3.98
N LEU A 247 -8.63 -14.98 4.40
CA LEU A 247 -9.02 -13.58 4.19
C LEU A 247 -8.13 -12.60 4.98
N LEU A 248 -7.68 -12.99 6.18
CA LEU A 248 -6.74 -12.21 6.98
C LEU A 248 -5.35 -12.15 6.34
N LEU A 249 -4.82 -13.30 5.89
CA LEU A 249 -3.59 -13.37 5.12
C LEU A 249 -3.70 -12.55 3.84
N PHE A 250 -4.81 -12.65 3.12
CA PHE A 250 -5.05 -11.87 1.92
C PHE A 250 -5.07 -10.36 2.22
N LYS A 251 -5.76 -9.92 3.28
CA LYS A 251 -5.75 -8.52 3.75
C LYS A 251 -4.32 -8.01 4.01
N LEU A 252 -3.49 -8.84 4.65
CA LEU A 252 -2.10 -8.51 4.95
C LEU A 252 -1.23 -8.43 3.68
N LEU A 253 -1.47 -9.31 2.71
CA LEU A 253 -0.71 -9.34 1.46
C LEU A 253 -0.99 -8.14 0.55
N ILE A 254 -2.20 -7.57 0.59
CA ILE A 254 -2.59 -6.50 -0.35
C ILE A 254 -1.66 -5.26 -0.31
N PRO A 255 -1.37 -4.62 0.85
CA PRO A 255 -0.45 -3.49 0.90
C PRO A 255 0.97 -3.85 0.44
N LEU A 256 1.44 -5.07 0.73
CA LEU A 256 2.73 -5.57 0.25
C LEU A 256 2.75 -5.71 -1.28
N LEU A 257 1.64 -6.17 -1.88
CA LEU A 257 1.48 -6.23 -3.32
C LEU A 257 1.49 -4.82 -3.95
N MET A 258 0.91 -3.80 -3.31
CA MET A 258 0.98 -2.43 -3.80
C MET A 258 2.43 -1.92 -3.86
N VAL A 259 3.23 -2.19 -2.82
CA VAL A 259 4.66 -1.82 -2.79
C VAL A 259 5.46 -2.62 -3.82
N SER A 260 5.16 -3.91 -4.01
CA SER A 260 5.87 -4.73 -5.00
C SER A 260 5.56 -4.30 -6.44
N LEU A 261 4.32 -3.87 -6.72
CA LEU A 261 3.93 -3.30 -8.02
C LEU A 261 4.66 -1.99 -8.30
N LEU A 262 4.80 -1.12 -7.29
CA LEU A 262 5.60 0.08 -7.38
C LEU A 262 7.06 -0.24 -7.71
N LEU A 263 7.68 -1.15 -6.94
CA LEU A 263 9.07 -1.55 -7.15
C LEU A 263 9.27 -2.16 -8.55
N SER A 264 8.32 -2.98 -8.99
CA SER A 264 8.32 -3.57 -10.33
C SER A 264 8.24 -2.49 -11.42
N ALA A 265 7.50 -1.40 -11.20
CA ALA A 265 7.42 -0.27 -12.12
C ALA A 265 8.71 0.57 -12.14
N VAL A 266 9.31 0.83 -10.97
CA VAL A 266 10.60 1.55 -10.84
C VAL A 266 11.73 0.79 -11.53
N LEU A 267 11.81 -0.53 -11.33
CA LEU A 267 12.93 -1.35 -11.80
C LEU A 267 12.70 -1.98 -13.17
N ARG A 268 11.59 -1.67 -13.83
CA ARG A 268 11.15 -2.32 -15.05
C ARG A 268 12.19 -2.27 -16.18
N PHE A 269 12.99 -1.21 -16.22
CA PHE A 269 13.97 -0.96 -17.27
C PHE A 269 15.40 -1.43 -16.96
N ASP A 270 15.67 -1.93 -15.74
CA ASP A 270 16.99 -2.44 -15.36
C ASP A 270 16.87 -3.80 -14.64
N ARG A 271 16.83 -4.88 -15.44
CA ARG A 271 16.76 -6.27 -14.91
C ARG A 271 17.91 -6.61 -13.98
N LYS A 272 19.10 -6.04 -14.18
CA LYS A 272 20.26 -6.29 -13.31
C LYS A 272 20.09 -5.55 -11.98
N ALA A 273 19.50 -4.36 -11.98
CA ALA A 273 19.13 -3.65 -10.76
C ALA A 273 18.09 -4.44 -9.94
N VAL A 274 17.13 -5.13 -10.57
CA VAL A 274 16.18 -6.01 -9.84
C VAL A 274 16.93 -7.05 -9.01
N GLN A 275 17.86 -7.79 -9.61
CA GLN A 275 18.62 -8.82 -8.89
C GLN A 275 19.48 -8.22 -7.76
N ARG A 276 20.16 -7.09 -8.02
CA ARG A 276 20.97 -6.41 -7.00
C ARG A 276 20.13 -5.88 -5.84
N LEU A 277 18.98 -5.25 -6.14
CA LEU A 277 18.09 -4.70 -5.11
C LEU A 277 17.43 -5.79 -4.30
N SER A 278 16.99 -6.89 -4.92
CA SER A 278 16.50 -8.06 -4.19
C SER A 278 17.58 -8.62 -3.25
N CYS A 279 18.84 -8.68 -3.69
CA CYS A 279 19.94 -9.12 -2.84
C CYS A 279 20.21 -8.15 -1.68
N ILE A 280 20.20 -6.83 -1.92
CA ILE A 280 20.36 -5.81 -0.88
C ILE A 280 19.22 -5.90 0.14
N VAL A 281 17.98 -6.02 -0.31
CA VAL A 281 16.80 -6.16 0.54
C VAL A 281 16.92 -7.43 1.40
N LEU A 282 17.30 -8.56 0.80
CA LEU A 282 17.52 -9.83 1.50
C LEU A 282 18.59 -9.71 2.59
N ILE A 283 19.75 -9.13 2.25
CA ILE A 283 20.84 -8.91 3.23
C ILE A 283 20.36 -8.00 4.36
N LEU A 284 19.63 -6.92 4.06
CA LEU A 284 19.11 -6.03 5.10
C LEU A 284 18.09 -6.72 6.00
N THR A 285 17.20 -7.55 5.45
CA THR A 285 16.22 -8.31 6.24
C THR A 285 16.89 -9.37 7.09
N ASP A 286 17.90 -10.07 6.58
CA ASP A 286 18.66 -11.08 7.33
C ASP A 286 19.46 -10.44 8.47
N LEU A 287 20.06 -9.27 8.22
CA LEU A 287 20.73 -8.48 9.27
C LEU A 287 19.74 -8.02 10.34
N MET A 288 18.53 -7.58 9.96
CA MET A 288 17.49 -7.25 10.94
C MET A 288 17.11 -8.47 11.77
N ALA A 289 16.91 -9.63 11.14
CA ALA A 289 16.59 -10.86 11.84
C ALA A 289 17.72 -11.26 12.80
N MET A 290 18.98 -11.18 12.38
CA MET A 290 20.14 -11.45 13.25
C MET A 290 20.17 -10.49 14.45
N CYS A 291 19.97 -9.19 14.24
CA CYS A 291 19.90 -8.22 15.33
C CYS A 291 18.73 -8.50 16.28
N PHE A 292 17.59 -8.90 15.75
CA PHE A 292 16.43 -9.30 16.55
C PHE A 292 16.73 -10.55 17.40
N PHE A 293 17.29 -11.60 16.81
CA PHE A 293 17.69 -12.81 17.54
C PHE A 293 18.73 -12.53 18.61
N HIS A 294 19.63 -11.58 18.40
CA HIS A 294 20.59 -11.17 19.42
C HIS A 294 19.93 -10.43 20.60
N GLN A 295 18.80 -9.78 20.39
CA GLN A 295 18.05 -9.06 21.43
C GLN A 295 17.09 -9.97 22.21
N LEU A 296 16.81 -11.18 21.72
CA LEU A 296 16.09 -12.19 22.48
C LEU A 296 16.95 -12.61 23.66
N LYS A 297 16.50 -12.28 24.86
CA LYS A 297 17.01 -12.86 26.10
C LYS A 297 16.11 -14.04 26.42
N ASP A 298 16.71 -15.21 26.64
CA ASP A 298 15.98 -16.31 27.23
C ASP A 298 15.57 -15.89 28.64
N GLU A 299 14.27 -15.86 28.94
CA GLU A 299 13.80 -15.92 30.32
C GLU A 299 14.01 -17.34 30.84
N ALA A 300 15.28 -17.72 30.95
CA ALA A 300 15.72 -18.84 31.76
C ALA A 300 16.28 -18.24 33.06
N VAL A 301 15.38 -18.13 34.04
CA VAL A 301 15.55 -17.76 35.46
C VAL A 301 15.55 -16.26 35.77
#